data_AF-A0A3S9PD99-F1
#
_entry.id   AF-A0A3S9PD99-F1
#
_cell.length_a   1.000
_cell.length_b   1.000
_cell.length_c   1.000
_cell.angle_alpha   90.00
_cell.angle_beta   90.00
_cell.angle_gamma   90.00
#
_symmetry.space_group_name_H-M   'P 1'
#
loop_
_entity.id
_entity.type
_entity.pdbx_description
1 polymer ?
#
loop_
_entity_poly.entity_id
_entity_poly.type
_entity_poly.pdbx_seq_one_letter_code
_entity_poly.pdbx_strand_id
1 'polypeptide(L)'
;MADTFRNAEAEIKIILAGGTAEDARRSLGLEPGNGKRLGIHFWDAPREDGEGIRLPLAEAGAIIRLRRPDRGTKGNKGGGKGDRSDLTAKLRPCDPAALPAKWRENRGGKGWEFKVEEDWSGSDRVWSASLKVDGTFEPPASGDGNGPAPWPPPLTPGQRDLLAHAGITDDGLRDAVALGPVRAARWKLSRPDLARPLTAEFWSVGDDGPCFLELSLRAPHADAPGAQELLERIVREQGLRPAPQQASKTQTVMTELARNHLRGAG
;
A
#
# COMPACT_ATOMS: atom_id res chain seq x y z
N MET A 1 15.64 -26.14 -5.01
CA MET A 1 15.11 -24.76 -4.96
C MET A 1 13.60 -24.68 -4.68
N ALA A 2 12.89 -25.79 -4.46
CA ALA A 2 11.41 -25.81 -4.42
C ALA A 2 10.77 -25.71 -3.02
N ASP A 3 11.52 -25.39 -1.97
CA ASP A 3 11.01 -25.49 -0.58
C ASP A 3 10.88 -24.14 0.16
N THR A 4 11.52 -23.07 -0.33
CA THR A 4 11.66 -21.83 0.44
C THR A 4 10.38 -20.97 0.52
N PHE A 5 9.39 -21.22 -0.34
CA PHE A 5 8.14 -20.42 -0.41
C PHE A 5 6.86 -21.22 -0.16
N ARG A 6 6.94 -22.44 0.39
CA ARG A 6 5.75 -23.28 0.66
C ARG A 6 4.69 -22.59 1.52
N ASN A 7 5.09 -21.60 2.31
CA ASN A 7 4.20 -20.83 3.20
C ASN A 7 3.96 -19.38 2.73
N ALA A 8 4.40 -19.00 1.53
CA ALA A 8 4.00 -17.72 0.96
C ALA A 8 2.50 -17.74 0.65
N GLU A 9 1.84 -16.60 0.83
CA GLU A 9 0.44 -16.41 0.45
C GLU A 9 0.37 -15.55 -0.82
N ALA A 10 -0.68 -15.74 -1.60
CA ALA A 10 -1.09 -14.78 -2.61
C ALA A 10 -2.05 -13.77 -1.98
N GLU A 11 -1.80 -12.48 -2.17
CA GLU A 11 -2.78 -11.42 -1.88
C GLU A 11 -3.50 -11.05 -3.18
N ILE A 12 -4.76 -11.44 -3.27
CA ILE A 12 -5.61 -11.24 -4.45
C ILE A 12 -6.32 -9.91 -4.32
N LYS A 13 -6.26 -9.09 -5.37
CA LYS A 13 -6.71 -7.70 -5.38
C LYS A 13 -7.56 -7.38 -6.59
N ILE A 14 -8.74 -6.84 -6.33
CA ILE A 14 -9.57 -6.16 -7.32
C ILE A 14 -9.55 -4.66 -7.02
N ILE A 15 -9.24 -3.86 -8.04
CA ILE A 15 -9.14 -2.41 -7.92
C ILE A 15 -10.22 -1.78 -8.80
N LEU A 16 -10.98 -0.88 -8.19
CA LEU A 16 -11.96 0.00 -8.83
C LEU A 16 -11.45 1.44 -8.68
N ALA A 17 -11.66 2.28 -9.69
CA ALA A 17 -11.12 3.64 -9.74
C ALA A 17 -12.21 4.68 -10.07
N GLY A 18 -11.98 5.93 -9.67
CA GLY A 18 -12.85 7.07 -9.99
C GLY A 18 -14.30 6.88 -9.52
N GLY A 19 -15.27 7.35 -10.32
CA GLY A 19 -16.69 7.25 -9.98
C GLY A 19 -17.15 5.82 -9.64
N THR A 20 -16.62 4.82 -10.34
CA THR A 20 -16.90 3.40 -10.05
C THR A 20 -16.43 2.98 -8.66
N ALA A 21 -15.31 3.51 -8.16
CA ALA A 21 -14.86 3.24 -6.80
C ALA A 21 -15.83 3.77 -5.75
N GLU A 22 -16.39 4.96 -5.97
CA GLU A 22 -17.36 5.53 -5.05
C GLU A 22 -18.70 4.81 -5.09
N ASP A 23 -19.21 4.51 -6.29
CA ASP A 23 -20.45 3.76 -6.47
C ASP A 23 -20.36 2.39 -5.81
N ALA A 24 -19.24 1.69 -6.00
CA ALA A 24 -18.97 0.41 -5.35
C ALA A 24 -18.89 0.53 -3.83
N ARG A 25 -18.24 1.58 -3.31
CA ARG A 25 -18.16 1.83 -1.87
C ARG A 25 -19.56 2.00 -1.29
N ARG A 26 -20.42 2.79 -1.95
CA ARG A 26 -21.82 3.04 -1.55
C ARG A 26 -22.66 1.76 -1.64
N SER A 27 -22.59 1.02 -2.75
CA SER A 27 -23.38 -0.21 -2.94
C SER A 27 -23.03 -1.31 -1.95
N LEU A 28 -21.77 -1.35 -1.50
CA LEU A 28 -21.29 -2.26 -0.46
C LEU A 28 -21.57 -1.79 0.98
N GLY A 29 -22.20 -0.62 1.17
CA GLY A 29 -22.48 -0.06 2.50
C GLY A 29 -21.22 0.31 3.31
N LEU A 30 -20.11 0.60 2.61
CA LEU A 30 -18.81 0.90 3.21
C LEU A 30 -18.72 2.36 3.61
N GLU A 31 -19.45 2.74 4.65
CA GLU A 31 -19.49 4.11 5.12
C GLU A 31 -18.19 4.54 5.82
N PRO A 32 -17.66 5.76 5.59
CA PRO A 32 -16.40 6.19 6.19
C PRO A 32 -16.41 6.21 7.73
N GLY A 33 -17.60 6.21 8.35
CA GLY A 33 -17.78 6.14 9.80
C GLY A 33 -17.68 4.74 10.40
N ASN A 34 -17.89 3.68 9.61
CA ASN A 34 -17.80 2.29 10.07
C ASN A 34 -16.47 1.61 9.68
N GLY A 35 -15.63 2.31 8.92
CA GLY A 35 -14.27 1.91 8.57
C GLY A 35 -13.21 2.52 9.47
N LYS A 36 -12.05 1.88 9.54
CA LYS A 36 -10.87 2.45 10.16
C LYS A 36 -10.28 3.53 9.26
N ARG A 37 -10.27 4.78 9.74
CA ARG A 37 -9.69 5.92 9.03
C ARG A 37 -8.18 5.98 9.21
N LEU A 38 -7.49 6.26 8.12
CA LEU A 38 -6.04 6.19 8.00
C LEU A 38 -5.55 7.37 7.15
N GLY A 39 -4.46 8.01 7.58
CA GLY A 39 -3.63 8.86 6.73
C GLY A 39 -2.42 8.07 6.25
N ILE A 40 -2.16 8.09 4.95
CA ILE A 40 -1.03 7.39 4.34
C ILE A 40 -0.09 8.41 3.69
N HIS A 41 1.19 8.32 4.01
CA HIS A 41 2.26 9.06 3.33
C HIS A 41 3.21 8.08 2.67
N PHE A 42 3.77 8.48 1.53
CA PHE A 42 4.84 7.78 0.84
C PHE A 42 6.11 8.61 0.90
N TRP A 43 7.27 8.00 0.66
CA TRP A 43 8.49 8.74 0.38
C TRP A 43 8.97 8.43 -1.03
N ASP A 44 9.35 9.49 -1.75
CA ASP A 44 10.02 9.42 -3.03
C ASP A 44 10.85 10.70 -3.24
N ALA A 45 11.67 10.74 -4.29
CA ALA A 45 12.45 11.91 -4.70
C ALA A 45 11.90 12.47 -6.03
N PRO A 46 10.70 13.07 -6.02
CA PRO A 46 10.00 13.43 -7.24
C PRO A 46 10.79 14.48 -8.04
N ARG A 47 10.84 14.29 -9.35
CA ARG A 47 11.44 15.25 -10.28
C ARG A 47 10.61 15.35 -11.55
N GLU A 48 10.57 16.54 -12.11
CA GLU A 48 9.96 16.77 -13.43
C GLU A 48 10.76 16.04 -14.51
N ASP A 49 10.07 15.50 -15.51
CA ASP A 49 10.66 14.86 -16.69
C ASP A 49 9.78 15.15 -17.90
N GLY A 50 10.00 16.32 -18.51
CA GLY A 50 9.11 16.89 -19.51
C GLY A 50 7.72 17.17 -18.93
N GLU A 51 6.68 16.60 -19.55
CA GLU A 51 5.29 16.66 -19.04
C GLU A 51 5.00 15.60 -17.97
N GLY A 52 5.96 14.72 -17.69
CA GLY A 52 5.86 13.62 -16.73
C GLY A 52 6.47 13.94 -15.37
N ILE A 53 6.31 12.98 -14.46
CA ILE A 53 6.93 12.99 -13.13
C ILE A 53 7.64 11.67 -12.94
N ARG A 54 8.89 11.75 -12.50
CA ARG A 54 9.70 10.58 -12.15
C ARG A 54 9.65 10.37 -10.64
N LEU A 55 9.61 9.11 -10.27
CA LEU A 55 9.53 8.64 -8.89
C LEU A 55 10.67 7.64 -8.67
N PRO A 56 11.90 8.10 -8.43
CA PRO A 56 13.10 7.27 -8.47
C PRO A 56 13.06 6.07 -7.52
N LEU A 57 12.47 6.20 -6.33
CA LEU A 57 12.34 5.07 -5.41
C LEU A 57 11.34 4.05 -5.95
N ALA A 58 10.16 4.50 -6.38
CA ALA A 58 9.15 3.61 -6.97
C ALA A 58 9.63 2.93 -8.26
N GLU A 59 10.37 3.64 -9.12
CA GLU A 59 10.99 3.11 -10.35
C GLU A 59 12.03 2.03 -10.06
N ALA A 60 12.78 2.17 -8.96
CA ALA A 60 13.69 1.14 -8.45
C ALA A 60 12.95 -0.01 -7.74
N GLY A 61 11.61 0.00 -7.75
CA GLY A 61 10.77 -1.00 -7.08
C GLY A 61 10.67 -0.83 -5.57
N ALA A 62 11.12 0.29 -5.01
CA ALA A 62 11.06 0.58 -3.59
C ALA A 62 9.83 1.43 -3.22
N ILE A 63 9.05 0.97 -2.25
CA ILE A 63 7.91 1.70 -1.70
C ILE A 63 8.16 1.88 -0.20
N ILE A 64 8.24 3.13 0.25
CA ILE A 64 8.31 3.49 1.66
C ILE A 64 6.99 4.15 2.02
N ARG A 65 6.28 3.58 2.99
CA ARG A 65 4.92 4.01 3.34
C ARG A 65 4.75 4.13 4.84
N LEU A 66 4.33 5.30 5.31
CA LEU A 66 3.82 5.52 6.65
C LEU A 66 2.30 5.50 6.61
N ARG A 67 1.68 4.68 7.45
CA ARG A 67 0.24 4.69 7.68
C ARG A 67 -0.04 5.04 9.13
N ARG A 68 -0.90 6.02 9.35
CA ARG A 68 -1.28 6.52 10.67
C ARG A 68 -2.80 6.42 10.83
N PRO A 69 -3.32 5.90 11.95
CA PRO A 69 -4.73 6.08 12.28
C PRO A 69 -5.07 7.55 12.42
N ASP A 70 -6.24 7.94 11.93
CA ASP A 70 -6.77 9.28 12.17
C ASP A 70 -7.23 9.40 13.63
N ARG A 71 -6.48 10.18 14.44
CA ARG A 71 -6.74 10.34 15.88
C ARG A 71 -7.86 11.36 16.08
N GLY A 72 -9.09 10.88 16.30
CA GLY A 72 -10.23 11.74 16.63
C GLY A 72 -11.61 11.19 16.26
N THR A 73 -11.68 10.06 15.55
CA THR A 73 -12.96 9.52 15.07
C THR A 73 -13.44 8.31 15.89
N LYS A 74 -14.74 8.32 16.22
CA LYS A 74 -15.44 7.32 17.09
C LYS A 74 -15.38 5.86 16.58
N GLY A 75 -14.91 5.62 15.36
CA GLY A 75 -14.69 4.28 14.79
C GLY A 75 -13.40 3.60 15.28
N ASN A 76 -12.50 4.35 15.90
CA ASN A 76 -11.25 3.84 16.46
C ASN A 76 -11.50 3.47 17.94
N LYS A 77 -12.19 2.34 18.19
CA LYS A 77 -12.24 1.76 19.55
C LYS A 77 -10.83 1.31 19.92
N GLY A 78 -10.08 2.23 20.51
CA GLY A 78 -8.66 2.09 20.81
C GLY A 78 -8.33 0.87 21.65
N GLY A 79 -7.27 0.16 21.26
CA GLY A 79 -6.61 -0.88 22.07
C GLY A 79 -6.09 -2.08 21.28
N GLY A 80 -6.37 -2.18 19.97
CA GLY A 80 -5.92 -3.30 19.15
C GLY A 80 -4.54 -3.08 18.53
N LYS A 81 -3.87 -4.17 18.13
CA LYS A 81 -2.63 -4.16 17.29
C LYS A 81 -2.78 -3.32 16.01
N GLY A 82 -4.02 -3.04 15.60
CA GLY A 82 -4.39 -2.21 14.46
C GLY A 82 -4.36 -0.69 14.70
N ASP A 83 -4.34 -0.18 15.93
CA ASP A 83 -4.49 1.27 16.23
C ASP A 83 -3.16 2.01 16.34
N ARG A 84 -2.06 1.35 15.98
CA ARG A 84 -0.73 1.95 15.92
C ARG A 84 -0.43 2.39 14.50
N SER A 85 0.42 3.40 14.38
CA SER A 85 0.99 3.75 13.09
C SER A 85 1.95 2.65 12.65
N ASP A 86 2.11 2.46 11.34
CA ASP A 86 3.06 1.54 10.76
C ASP A 86 3.91 2.20 9.67
N LEU A 87 5.23 1.98 9.73
CA LEU A 87 6.16 2.30 8.66
C LEU A 87 6.51 1.01 7.93
N THR A 88 6.34 1.00 6.61
CA THR A 88 6.62 -0.14 5.73
C THR A 88 7.70 0.24 4.74
N ALA A 89 8.71 -0.62 4.58
CA ALA A 89 9.56 -0.66 3.40
C ALA A 89 9.16 -1.89 2.58
N LYS A 90 8.87 -1.73 1.30
CA LYS A 90 8.42 -2.80 0.40
C LYS A 90 9.22 -2.76 -0.90
N LEU A 91 9.64 -3.93 -1.37
CA LEU A 91 10.20 -4.15 -2.70
C LEU A 91 9.13 -4.78 -3.59
N ARG A 92 8.85 -4.18 -4.75
CA ARG A 92 7.90 -4.67 -5.75
C ARG A 92 8.23 -4.10 -7.14
N PRO A 93 8.58 -4.93 -8.14
CA PRO A 93 8.73 -6.38 -8.04
C PRO A 93 9.94 -6.76 -7.17
N CYS A 94 9.96 -8.00 -6.67
CA CYS A 94 11.18 -8.63 -6.17
C CYS A 94 11.28 -10.05 -6.72
N ASP A 95 12.49 -10.57 -6.89
CA ASP A 95 12.72 -12.01 -7.09
C ASP A 95 13.00 -12.65 -5.72
N PRO A 96 12.08 -13.47 -5.18
CA PRO A 96 12.28 -14.11 -3.89
C PRO A 96 13.55 -14.98 -3.81
N ALA A 97 14.00 -15.57 -4.92
CA ALA A 97 15.21 -16.39 -4.96
C ALA A 97 16.49 -15.53 -4.87
N ALA A 98 16.45 -14.31 -5.42
CA ALA A 98 17.54 -13.34 -5.37
C ALA A 98 17.67 -12.64 -4.01
N LEU A 99 16.62 -12.64 -3.18
CA LEU A 99 16.68 -12.08 -1.83
C LEU A 99 17.82 -12.73 -1.02
N PRO A 100 18.54 -11.98 -0.18
CA PRO A 100 19.48 -12.56 0.79
C PRO A 100 18.80 -13.62 1.64
N ALA A 101 19.51 -14.67 2.08
CA ALA A 101 18.91 -15.79 2.82
C ALA A 101 18.04 -15.34 4.00
N LYS A 102 18.50 -14.32 4.74
CA LYS A 102 17.75 -13.71 5.83
C LYS A 102 16.45 -13.03 5.41
N TRP A 103 16.15 -12.79 4.14
CA TRP A 103 14.91 -12.16 3.65
C TRP A 103 14.05 -13.12 2.83
N ARG A 104 14.34 -14.43 2.83
CA ARG A 104 13.56 -15.40 2.05
C ARG A 104 12.35 -15.96 2.77
N GLU A 105 12.26 -15.79 4.08
CA GLU A 105 11.22 -16.41 4.91
C GLU A 105 10.40 -15.37 5.66
N ASN A 106 9.08 -15.60 5.67
CA ASN A 106 8.11 -14.85 6.45
C ASN A 106 8.42 -14.97 7.94
N ARG A 107 8.49 -13.84 8.63
CA ARG A 107 8.76 -13.80 10.07
C ARG A 107 8.19 -12.55 10.69
N GLY A 108 8.00 -12.57 12.00
CA GLY A 108 7.54 -11.40 12.71
C GLY A 108 7.74 -11.53 14.19
N GLY A 109 7.48 -10.43 14.88
CA GLY A 109 7.57 -10.36 16.33
C GLY A 109 6.66 -9.28 16.88
N LYS A 110 6.91 -8.89 18.13
CA LYS A 110 6.17 -7.80 18.76
C LYS A 110 6.50 -6.49 18.04
N GLY A 111 5.54 -5.96 17.30
CA GLY A 111 5.64 -4.65 16.65
C GLY A 111 6.38 -4.64 15.31
N TRP A 112 6.65 -5.79 14.69
CA TRP A 112 7.18 -5.84 13.33
C TRP A 112 6.79 -7.13 12.63
N GLU A 113 6.76 -7.10 11.30
CA GLU A 113 6.41 -8.23 10.44
C GLU A 113 7.12 -8.09 9.10
N PHE A 114 7.80 -9.15 8.68
CA PHE A 114 8.37 -9.31 7.36
C PHE A 114 7.59 -10.38 6.57
N LYS A 115 7.21 -10.04 5.34
CA LYS A 115 6.44 -10.91 4.45
C LYS A 115 6.99 -10.86 3.03
N VAL A 116 7.14 -12.04 2.45
CA VAL A 116 7.20 -12.30 1.02
C VAL A 116 5.85 -12.87 0.61
N GLU A 117 5.17 -12.19 -0.31
CA GLU A 117 3.85 -12.56 -0.81
C GLU A 117 3.76 -12.20 -2.30
N GLU A 118 2.93 -12.93 -3.04
CA GLU A 118 2.65 -12.64 -4.44
C GLU A 118 1.37 -11.80 -4.54
N ASP A 119 1.48 -10.59 -5.10
CA ASP A 119 0.36 -9.72 -5.36
C ASP A 119 -0.32 -10.13 -6.67
N TRP A 120 -1.59 -10.55 -6.59
CA TRP A 120 -2.40 -10.96 -7.74
C TRP A 120 -3.42 -9.87 -8.08
N SER A 121 -3.44 -9.38 -9.31
CA SER A 121 -4.48 -8.45 -9.77
C SER A 121 -4.80 -8.68 -11.23
N GLY A 122 -6.03 -9.11 -11.54
CA GLY A 122 -6.38 -9.57 -12.88
C GLY A 122 -5.45 -10.70 -13.31
N SER A 123 -4.79 -10.57 -14.46
CA SER A 123 -3.77 -11.52 -14.92
C SER A 123 -2.38 -11.28 -14.34
N ASP A 124 -2.13 -10.14 -13.67
CA ASP A 124 -0.80 -9.81 -13.15
C ASP A 124 -0.47 -10.61 -11.89
N ARG A 125 0.77 -11.09 -11.84
CA ARG A 125 1.36 -11.81 -10.72
C ARG A 125 2.71 -11.19 -10.42
N VAL A 126 2.83 -10.57 -9.24
CA VAL A 126 4.05 -9.84 -8.88
C VAL A 126 4.46 -10.18 -7.47
N TRP A 127 5.64 -10.78 -7.33
CA TRP A 127 6.26 -11.01 -6.04
C TRP A 127 6.67 -9.71 -5.37
N SER A 128 6.49 -9.69 -4.05
CA SER A 128 6.88 -8.55 -3.23
C SER A 128 7.41 -8.98 -1.88
N ALA A 129 8.34 -8.20 -1.35
CA ALA A 129 8.91 -8.37 -0.01
C ALA A 129 8.66 -7.10 0.80
N SER A 130 8.11 -7.21 2.00
CA SER A 130 7.76 -6.06 2.82
C SER A 130 8.15 -6.25 4.27
N LEU A 131 8.80 -5.23 4.84
CA LEU A 131 9.10 -5.12 6.27
C LEU A 131 8.29 -3.97 6.86
N LYS A 132 7.27 -4.34 7.64
CA LYS A 132 6.40 -3.46 8.39
C LYS A 132 6.88 -3.37 9.84
N VAL A 133 6.95 -2.15 10.38
CA VAL A 133 7.25 -1.87 11.78
C VAL A 133 6.14 -1.00 12.36
N ASP A 134 5.49 -1.48 13.43
CA ASP A 134 4.52 -0.72 14.21
C ASP A 134 5.24 0.24 15.14
N GLY A 135 4.76 1.47 15.29
CA GLY A 135 5.37 2.46 16.16
C GLY A 135 4.53 3.71 16.36
N THR A 136 5.09 4.66 17.11
CA THR A 136 4.59 6.03 17.16
C THR A 136 5.44 6.84 16.18
N PHE A 137 4.80 7.28 15.10
CA PHE A 137 5.42 8.14 14.10
C PHE A 137 4.66 9.46 14.06
N GLU A 138 5.42 10.55 14.11
CA GLU A 138 4.89 11.90 13.91
C GLU A 138 4.44 12.08 12.46
N PRO A 139 3.47 12.97 12.19
CA PRO A 139 3.17 13.34 10.81
C PRO A 139 4.43 13.95 10.20
N PRO A 140 4.73 13.67 8.92
CA PRO A 140 5.65 14.51 8.17
C PRO A 140 5.16 15.96 8.22
N ALA A 141 6.07 16.92 8.36
CA ALA A 141 5.69 18.33 8.39
C ALA A 141 4.90 18.69 7.12
N SER A 142 3.69 19.23 7.28
CA SER A 142 2.93 19.84 6.19
C SER A 142 3.72 21.04 5.70
N GLY A 143 4.04 21.08 4.41
CA GLY A 143 4.84 22.14 3.79
C GLY A 143 4.09 23.47 3.64
N ASP A 144 3.52 24.00 4.72
CA ASP A 144 2.67 25.20 4.69
C ASP A 144 3.44 26.48 5.04
N GLY A 145 4.78 26.44 5.07
CA GLY A 145 5.57 27.66 5.28
C GLY A 145 7.05 27.39 5.46
N ASN A 146 7.82 27.77 4.44
CA ASN A 146 9.28 27.83 4.42
C ASN A 146 10.04 26.49 4.22
N GLY A 147 9.74 25.82 3.09
CA GLY A 147 10.57 24.81 2.45
C GLY A 147 10.57 23.42 3.11
N PRO A 148 10.45 22.32 2.34
CA PRO A 148 10.65 21.00 2.90
C PRO A 148 12.14 20.83 3.21
N ALA A 149 12.51 20.86 4.49
CA ALA A 149 13.72 20.14 4.88
C ALA A 149 13.51 18.67 4.47
N PRO A 150 14.43 18.05 3.72
CA PRO A 150 14.37 16.62 3.45
C PRO A 150 14.24 15.89 4.79
N TRP A 151 13.09 15.27 5.02
CA TRP A 151 12.88 14.42 6.18
C TRP A 151 13.11 13.00 5.70
N PRO A 152 14.34 12.46 5.83
CA PRO A 152 14.57 11.08 5.44
C PRO A 152 13.58 10.21 6.21
N PRO A 153 12.99 9.20 5.56
CA PRO A 153 12.03 8.35 6.23
C PRO A 153 12.68 7.74 7.49
N PRO A 154 11.97 7.68 8.62
CA PRO A 154 12.53 7.17 9.89
C PRO A 154 12.64 5.64 9.88
N LEU A 155 13.37 5.11 8.91
CA LEU A 155 13.57 3.69 8.66
C LEU A 155 14.43 3.06 9.75
N THR A 156 13.99 1.89 10.20
CA THR A 156 14.80 1.01 11.06
C THR A 156 15.99 0.44 10.30
N PRO A 157 17.06 -0.03 10.99
CA PRO A 157 18.19 -0.70 10.33
C PRO A 157 17.77 -1.86 9.43
N GLY A 158 16.78 -2.67 9.85
CA GLY A 158 16.27 -3.78 9.03
C GLY A 158 15.56 -3.32 7.75
N GLN A 159 14.88 -2.17 7.78
CA GLN A 159 14.23 -1.61 6.59
C GLN A 159 15.26 -1.05 5.61
N ARG A 160 16.29 -0.35 6.10
CA ARG A 160 17.42 0.09 5.27
C ARG A 160 18.13 -1.08 4.62
N ASP A 161 18.39 -2.12 5.39
CA ASP A 161 19.02 -3.35 4.90
C ASP A 161 18.19 -4.07 3.83
N LEU A 162 16.85 -4.11 3.97
CA LEU A 162 15.97 -4.62 2.92
C LEU A 162 16.05 -3.75 1.64
N LEU A 163 15.98 -2.43 1.78
CA LEU A 163 16.00 -1.49 0.64
C LEU A 163 17.34 -1.47 -0.10
N ALA A 164 18.46 -1.68 0.60
CA ALA A 164 19.78 -1.77 0.00
C ALA A 164 19.88 -2.89 -1.05
N HIS A 165 19.02 -3.91 -0.97
CA HIS A 165 18.94 -4.97 -1.99
C HIS A 165 18.43 -4.45 -3.35
N ALA A 166 17.61 -3.40 -3.36
CA ALA A 166 17.21 -2.69 -4.57
C ALA A 166 18.19 -1.56 -4.94
N GLY A 167 19.38 -1.52 -4.34
CA GLY A 167 20.36 -0.45 -4.56
C GLY A 167 20.03 0.87 -3.88
N ILE A 168 19.00 0.91 -3.03
CA ILE A 168 18.59 2.13 -2.31
C ILE A 168 19.42 2.27 -1.04
N THR A 169 20.44 3.12 -1.10
CA THR A 169 21.32 3.48 0.03
C THR A 169 20.82 4.72 0.75
N ASP A 170 21.46 5.07 1.86
CA ASP A 170 21.14 6.31 2.60
C ASP A 170 21.34 7.57 1.74
N ASP A 171 22.31 7.56 0.83
CA ASP A 171 22.49 8.64 -0.15
C ASP A 171 21.32 8.73 -1.15
N GLY A 172 20.78 7.57 -1.58
CA GLY A 172 19.59 7.51 -2.42
C GLY A 172 18.30 7.97 -1.73
N LEU A 173 18.30 8.07 -0.40
CA LEU A 173 17.19 8.57 0.42
C LEU A 173 17.34 10.05 0.81
N ARG A 174 18.48 10.67 0.50
CA ARG A 174 18.81 12.03 0.94
C ARG A 174 17.80 13.06 0.45
N ASP A 175 17.39 12.92 -0.80
CA ASP A 175 16.44 13.85 -1.46
C ASP A 175 15.00 13.36 -1.37
N ALA A 176 14.74 12.28 -0.61
CA ALA A 176 13.40 11.75 -0.46
C ALA A 176 12.55 12.65 0.43
N VAL A 177 11.39 13.04 -0.09
CA VAL A 177 10.38 13.85 0.60
C VAL A 177 9.15 13.01 0.90
N ALA A 178 8.42 13.39 1.95
CA ALA A 178 7.13 12.77 2.24
C ALA A 178 6.04 13.30 1.29
N LEU A 179 5.37 12.39 0.60
CA LEU A 179 4.25 12.62 -0.30
C LEU A 179 2.95 12.19 0.39
N GLY A 180 1.98 13.10 0.54
CA GLY A 180 0.71 12.79 1.21
C GLY A 180 0.06 13.98 1.92
N PRO A 181 -0.99 13.74 2.71
CA PRO A 181 -1.59 12.43 2.98
C PRO A 181 -2.55 11.96 1.87
N VAL A 182 -2.56 10.66 1.60
CA VAL A 182 -3.74 9.95 1.08
C VAL A 182 -4.69 9.72 2.24
N ARG A 183 -5.95 10.07 2.06
CA ARG A 183 -7.01 9.70 3.01
C ARG A 183 -7.48 8.30 2.67
N ALA A 184 -7.48 7.42 3.66
CA ALA A 184 -7.91 6.04 3.48
C ALA A 184 -8.92 5.61 4.54
N ALA A 185 -9.84 4.74 4.13
CA ALA A 185 -10.75 4.05 5.02
C ALA A 185 -10.66 2.54 4.75
N ARG A 186 -10.53 1.75 5.81
CA ARG A 186 -10.33 0.29 5.72
C ARG A 186 -11.40 -0.46 6.49
N TRP A 187 -11.96 -1.48 5.86
CA TRP A 187 -12.97 -2.38 6.43
C TRP A 187 -12.47 -3.81 6.39
N LYS A 188 -12.85 -4.59 7.40
CA LYS A 188 -12.75 -6.05 7.38
C LYS A 188 -14.16 -6.61 7.29
N LEU A 189 -14.43 -7.33 6.20
CA LEU A 189 -15.73 -7.86 5.86
C LEU A 189 -15.67 -9.38 6.03
N SER A 190 -16.59 -9.92 6.82
CA SER A 190 -16.83 -11.36 6.86
C SER A 190 -17.98 -11.64 5.92
N ARG A 191 -17.79 -12.54 4.95
CA ARG A 191 -18.86 -12.99 4.07
C ARG A 191 -19.01 -14.50 4.15
N PRO A 192 -20.25 -15.04 4.21
CA PRO A 192 -20.47 -16.49 4.28
C PRO A 192 -19.99 -17.26 3.05
N ASP A 193 -19.91 -16.58 1.90
CA ASP A 193 -19.48 -17.15 0.62
C ASP A 193 -17.96 -17.16 0.44
N LEU A 194 -17.20 -16.53 1.34
CA LEU A 194 -15.74 -16.51 1.30
C LEU A 194 -15.16 -17.27 2.50
N ALA A 195 -14.29 -18.23 2.23
CA ALA A 195 -13.56 -18.97 3.27
C ALA A 195 -12.58 -18.09 4.07
N ARG A 196 -12.24 -16.90 3.55
CA ARG A 196 -11.25 -15.98 4.14
C ARG A 196 -11.83 -14.58 4.23
N PRO A 197 -11.44 -13.79 5.26
CA PRO A 197 -11.93 -12.41 5.41
C PRO A 197 -11.56 -11.56 4.20
N LEU A 198 -12.53 -10.78 3.71
CA LEU A 198 -12.32 -9.78 2.68
C LEU A 198 -11.91 -8.46 3.35
N THR A 199 -10.87 -7.81 2.86
CA THR A 199 -10.54 -6.43 3.22
C THR A 199 -11.05 -5.53 2.11
N ALA A 200 -11.74 -4.46 2.47
CA ALA A 200 -11.97 -3.33 1.57
C ALA A 200 -11.11 -2.15 2.03
N GLU A 201 -10.47 -1.45 1.11
CA GLU A 201 -9.72 -0.23 1.40
C GLU A 201 -10.01 0.82 0.34
N PHE A 202 -10.58 1.94 0.76
CA PHE A 202 -10.88 3.09 -0.10
C PHE A 202 -9.81 4.16 0.11
N TRP A 203 -9.22 4.67 -0.97
CA TRP A 203 -8.22 5.75 -0.96
C TRP A 203 -8.76 6.95 -1.73
N SER A 204 -8.50 8.16 -1.24
CA SER A 204 -8.71 9.41 -1.96
C SER A 204 -7.53 10.36 -1.78
N VAL A 205 -7.21 11.10 -2.83
CA VAL A 205 -6.14 12.11 -2.86
C VAL A 205 -6.79 13.48 -3.03
N GLY A 206 -6.64 14.37 -2.05
CA GLY A 206 -7.33 15.68 -2.10
C GLY A 206 -8.85 15.55 -2.20
N ASP A 207 -9.51 16.66 -2.53
CA ASP A 207 -10.96 16.70 -2.72
C ASP A 207 -11.36 16.36 -4.17
N ASP A 208 -10.55 16.77 -5.16
CA ASP A 208 -10.79 16.55 -6.60
C ASP A 208 -9.82 15.55 -7.26
N GLY A 209 -8.96 14.90 -6.48
CA GLY A 209 -7.98 13.96 -7.01
C GLY A 209 -8.51 12.53 -7.18
N PRO A 210 -7.66 11.60 -7.63
CA PRO A 210 -8.08 10.23 -7.91
C PRO A 210 -8.50 9.50 -6.63
N CYS A 211 -9.52 8.66 -6.78
CA CYS A 211 -10.01 7.77 -5.74
C CYS A 211 -10.05 6.32 -6.21
N PHE A 212 -9.90 5.39 -5.26
CA PHE A 212 -9.83 3.96 -5.54
C PHE A 212 -10.50 3.15 -4.45
N LEU A 213 -11.14 2.05 -4.81
CA LEU A 213 -11.59 1.01 -3.89
C LEU A 213 -10.85 -0.27 -4.23
N GLU A 214 -10.07 -0.77 -3.27
CA GLU A 214 -9.46 -2.09 -3.34
C GLU A 214 -10.28 -3.09 -2.52
N LEU A 215 -10.59 -4.23 -3.12
CA LEU A 215 -11.08 -5.42 -2.45
C LEU A 215 -9.97 -6.46 -2.47
N SER A 216 -9.57 -6.97 -1.31
CA SER A 216 -8.47 -7.90 -1.21
C SER A 216 -8.66 -9.01 -0.18
N LEU A 217 -8.15 -10.19 -0.51
CA LEU A 217 -8.11 -11.34 0.39
C LEU A 217 -6.78 -12.07 0.21
N ARG A 218 -6.34 -12.79 1.25
CA ARG A 218 -5.14 -13.64 1.19
C ARG A 218 -5.53 -15.11 1.14
N ALA A 219 -4.85 -15.87 0.28
CA ALA A 219 -5.03 -17.31 0.13
C ALA A 219 -3.67 -18.00 -0.02
N PRO A 220 -3.52 -19.27 0.43
CA PRO A 220 -2.40 -20.11 0.02
C PRO A 220 -2.30 -20.19 -1.51
N HIS A 221 -1.11 -20.29 -2.08
CA HIS A 221 -0.93 -20.32 -3.54
C HIS A 221 -1.76 -21.41 -4.24
N ALA A 222 -1.88 -22.59 -3.62
CA ALA A 222 -2.67 -23.69 -4.19
C ALA A 222 -4.16 -23.34 -4.34
N ASP A 223 -4.69 -22.49 -3.46
CA ASP A 223 -6.10 -22.09 -3.45
C ASP A 223 -6.34 -20.75 -4.17
N ALA A 224 -5.27 -20.01 -4.46
CA ALA A 224 -5.34 -18.65 -4.97
C ALA A 224 -6.12 -18.50 -6.29
N PRO A 225 -5.99 -19.41 -7.30
CA PRO A 225 -6.81 -19.34 -8.51
C PRO A 225 -8.32 -19.38 -8.22
N GLY A 226 -8.77 -20.37 -7.43
CA GLY A 226 -10.18 -20.50 -7.09
C GLY A 226 -10.70 -19.34 -6.24
N ALA A 227 -9.88 -18.84 -5.32
CA ALA A 227 -10.23 -17.67 -4.51
C ALA A 227 -10.36 -16.39 -5.35
N GLN A 228 -9.52 -16.23 -6.40
CA GLN A 228 -9.62 -15.11 -7.33
C GLN A 228 -10.89 -15.20 -8.19
N GLU A 229 -11.14 -16.35 -8.82
CA GLU A 229 -12.33 -16.56 -9.65
C GLU A 229 -13.62 -16.28 -8.85
N LEU A 230 -13.67 -16.74 -7.61
CA LEU A 230 -14.78 -16.51 -6.70
C LEU A 230 -14.95 -15.02 -6.38
N LEU A 231 -13.87 -14.32 -6.04
CA LEU A 231 -13.92 -12.89 -5.74
C LEU A 231 -14.34 -12.06 -6.96
N GLU A 232 -13.82 -12.38 -8.15
CA GLU A 232 -14.18 -11.73 -9.41
C GLU A 232 -15.64 -12.00 -9.80
N ARG A 233 -16.13 -13.22 -9.56
CA ARG A 233 -17.55 -13.55 -9.75
C ARG A 233 -18.43 -12.71 -8.83
N ILE A 234 -18.12 -12.66 -7.54
CA ILE A 234 -18.88 -11.86 -6.55
C ILE A 234 -18.93 -10.39 -6.96
N VAL A 235 -17.80 -9.81 -7.38
CA VAL A 235 -17.74 -8.41 -7.84
C VAL A 235 -18.60 -8.21 -9.09
N ARG A 236 -18.54 -9.12 -10.07
CA ARG A 236 -19.37 -9.04 -11.29
C ARG A 236 -20.87 -9.19 -11.00
N GLU A 237 -21.26 -10.09 -10.09
CA GLU A 237 -22.65 -10.29 -9.68
C GLU A 237 -23.25 -9.04 -9.01
N GLN A 238 -22.40 -8.20 -8.40
CA GLN A 238 -22.79 -6.89 -7.88
C GLN A 238 -22.82 -5.78 -8.95
N GLY A 239 -22.66 -6.12 -10.23
CA GLY A 239 -22.64 -5.18 -11.34
C GLY A 239 -21.38 -4.33 -11.42
N LEU A 240 -20.37 -4.63 -10.60
CA LEU A 240 -19.11 -3.88 -10.58
C LEU A 240 -18.18 -4.42 -11.66
N ARG A 241 -17.57 -3.51 -12.42
CA ARG A 241 -16.58 -3.86 -13.44
C ARG A 241 -15.20 -3.33 -13.02
N PRO A 242 -14.26 -4.23 -12.67
CA PRO A 242 -12.87 -3.86 -12.48
C PRO A 242 -12.32 -3.17 -13.73
N ALA A 243 -11.45 -2.18 -13.54
CA ALA A 243 -10.79 -1.54 -14.67
C ALA A 243 -9.90 -2.58 -15.40
N PRO A 244 -9.93 -2.64 -16.75
CA PRO A 244 -8.97 -3.44 -17.50
C PRO A 244 -7.58 -2.82 -17.29
N GLN A 245 -6.69 -3.55 -16.61
CA GLN A 245 -5.32 -3.19 -16.24
C GLN A 245 -4.91 -1.72 -16.47
N GLN A 246 -4.88 -0.93 -15.40
CA GLN A 246 -4.21 0.37 -15.36
C GLN A 246 -3.05 0.30 -14.37
N ALA A 247 -2.09 1.23 -14.51
CA ALA A 247 -0.97 1.40 -13.58
C ALA A 247 -1.43 1.19 -12.12
N SER A 248 -0.61 0.49 -11.33
CA SER A 248 -1.03 0.10 -9.97
C SER A 248 -1.56 1.30 -9.17
N LYS A 249 -2.63 1.12 -8.39
CA LYS A 249 -3.24 2.15 -7.52
C LYS A 249 -2.19 3.03 -6.84
N THR A 250 -1.15 2.39 -6.29
CA THR A 250 -0.04 3.07 -5.62
C THR A 250 0.73 4.01 -6.55
N GLN A 251 1.07 3.58 -7.76
CA GLN A 251 1.81 4.39 -8.73
C GLN A 251 1.00 5.64 -9.13
N THR A 252 -0.29 5.47 -9.44
CA THR A 252 -1.16 6.59 -9.82
C THR A 252 -1.28 7.60 -8.70
N VAL A 253 -1.47 7.12 -7.46
CA VAL A 253 -1.56 7.96 -6.27
C VAL A 253 -0.25 8.67 -5.97
N MET A 254 0.89 7.98 -6.01
CA MET A 254 2.20 8.60 -5.77
C MET A 254 2.53 9.65 -6.83
N THR A 255 2.19 9.40 -8.10
CA THR A 255 2.40 10.36 -9.20
C THR A 255 1.60 11.63 -8.98
N GLU A 256 0.33 11.50 -8.56
CA GLU A 256 -0.50 12.66 -8.26
C GLU A 256 -0.03 13.43 -7.02
N LEU A 257 0.38 12.72 -5.96
CA LEU A 257 0.94 13.37 -4.77
C LEU A 257 2.23 14.13 -5.10
N ALA A 258 3.11 13.55 -5.93
CA ALA A 258 4.32 14.21 -6.39
C ALA A 258 4.01 15.43 -7.25
N ARG A 259 2.99 15.36 -8.11
CA ARG A 259 2.52 16.52 -8.89
C ARG A 259 2.10 17.68 -8.00
N ASN A 260 1.32 17.38 -6.97
CA ASN A 260 0.84 18.37 -6.02
C ASN A 260 2.00 18.94 -5.17
N HIS A 261 2.96 18.09 -4.79
CA HIS A 261 4.17 18.52 -4.09
C HIS A 261 5.00 19.50 -4.94
N LEU A 262 5.30 19.16 -6.20
CA LEU A 262 6.09 20.00 -7.09
C LEU A 262 5.39 21.34 -7.40
N ARG A 263 4.07 21.33 -7.58
CA ARG A 263 3.28 22.57 -7.78
C ARG A 263 3.24 23.48 -6.55
N GLY A 264 3.28 22.92 -5.34
CA GLY A 264 3.28 23.69 -4.09
C GLY A 264 4.67 24.16 -3.64
N ALA A 265 5.74 23.66 -4.28
CA ALA A 265 7.13 24.01 -3.95
C ALA A 265 7.69 25.17 -4.80
N GLY A 266 7.00 25.58 -5.86
CA GLY A 266 7.31 26.76 -6.68
C GLY A 266 6.58 28.00 -6.22
#